data_AF-A0A2A2TH78-F1
#
_entry.id   AF-A0A2A2TH78-F1
#
_cell.length_a   1.000
_cell.length_b   1.000
_cell.length_c   1.000
_cell.angle_alpha   90.00
_cell.angle_beta   90.00
_cell.angle_gamma   90.00
#
_symmetry.space_group_name_H-M   'P 1'
#
loop_
_entity.id
_entity.type
_entity.pdbx_description
1 polymer ?
#
loop_
_entity_poly.entity_id
_entity_poly.type
_entity_poly.pdbx_seq_one_letter_code
_entity_poly.pdbx_strand_id
1 'polypeptide(L)'
;MAVFEGTFTQTESLRFALVIGRFNDLVTTKLLEGCQDCLKRHGVDVNPQGSQVDYVWVPGSFEVPVVARQLALSHRYDAIICLGAVIRGQTPHFEYVSSEVAKGIAAAGFQTGVPVVFGVLTTDTMQQALERAGIKSNLGWEYAMSAIEMGTLMRQLRTSLGNQATHNDSSGVSQLGSGYPGNSQSFPPSLKSANLGDLAKESEGMG
;
A
#
# COMPACT_ATOMS: atom_id res chain seq x y z
N MET A 1 -13.60 -2.03 29.09
CA MET A 1 -13.65 -1.36 27.77
C MET A 1 -12.23 -1.34 27.24
N ALA A 2 -11.98 -1.82 26.02
CA ALA A 2 -10.64 -1.78 25.43
C ALA A 2 -10.49 -0.52 24.56
N VAL A 3 -9.34 0.14 24.64
CA VAL A 3 -8.96 1.30 23.81
C VAL A 3 -7.77 0.88 22.96
N PHE A 4 -7.83 1.15 21.66
CA PHE A 4 -6.75 0.85 20.70
C PHE A 4 -6.31 2.14 20.03
N GLU A 5 -5.02 2.41 20.08
CA GLU A 5 -4.39 3.58 19.48
C GLU A 5 -3.16 3.13 18.68
N GLY A 6 -2.95 3.75 17.53
CA GLY A 6 -1.75 3.52 16.75
C GLY A 6 -0.53 4.03 17.49
N THR A 7 0.61 3.38 17.28
CA THR A 7 1.88 3.76 17.88
C THR A 7 2.89 4.11 16.80
N PHE A 8 3.84 4.97 17.13
CA PHE A 8 4.97 5.33 16.27
C PHE A 8 6.24 4.51 16.58
N THR A 9 6.12 3.56 17.49
CA THR A 9 7.16 2.62 17.92
C THR A 9 6.85 1.21 17.39
N GLN A 10 7.85 0.33 17.36
CA GLN A 10 7.75 -1.07 16.88
C GLN A 10 7.51 -1.18 15.36
N THR A 11 8.31 -0.45 14.60
CA THR A 11 8.19 -0.36 13.15
C THR A 11 8.99 -1.45 12.41
N GLU A 12 9.78 -2.28 13.09
CA GLU A 12 10.73 -3.21 12.47
C GLU A 12 10.06 -4.29 11.61
N SER A 13 8.80 -4.60 11.94
CA SER A 13 8.03 -5.62 11.24
C SER A 13 6.91 -5.04 10.37
N LEU A 14 6.82 -3.70 10.27
CA LEU A 14 5.88 -3.04 9.38
C LEU A 14 6.44 -3.03 7.96
N ARG A 15 5.54 -3.22 6.99
CA ARG A 15 5.84 -3.07 5.56
C ARG A 15 4.94 -2.02 4.94
N PHE A 16 5.54 -1.14 4.17
CA PHE A 16 4.87 -0.05 3.49
C PHE A 16 5.09 -0.15 1.97
N ALA A 17 4.13 0.39 1.22
CA ALA A 17 4.35 0.68 -0.20
C ALA A 17 4.04 2.14 -0.49
N LEU A 18 4.90 2.80 -1.27
CA LEU A 18 4.69 4.15 -1.75
C LEU A 18 4.31 4.08 -3.23
N VAL A 19 3.13 4.58 -3.59
CA VAL A 19 2.68 4.71 -4.98
C VAL A 19 2.84 6.16 -5.40
N ILE A 20 3.74 6.44 -6.34
CA ILE A 20 4.22 7.80 -6.61
C ILE A 20 3.91 8.20 -8.05
N GLY A 21 3.14 9.26 -8.21
CA GLY A 21 2.95 9.91 -9.51
C GLY A 21 4.20 10.67 -9.97
N ARG A 22 4.68 10.38 -11.19
CA ARG A 22 5.80 11.11 -11.80
C ARG A 22 5.42 12.52 -12.25
N PHE A 23 4.15 12.74 -12.59
CA PHE A 23 3.67 14.06 -12.97
C PHE A 23 3.79 15.06 -11.80
N ASN A 24 4.23 16.29 -12.09
CA ASN A 24 4.61 17.31 -11.10
C ASN A 24 5.75 16.86 -10.15
N ASP A 25 6.81 16.29 -10.73
CA ASP A 25 8.01 15.79 -10.04
C ASP A 25 8.65 16.77 -9.05
N LEU A 26 8.67 18.06 -9.36
CA LEU A 26 9.15 19.12 -8.45
C LEU A 26 8.43 19.15 -7.10
N VAL A 27 7.18 18.68 -7.06
CA VAL A 27 6.36 18.58 -5.85
C VAL A 27 6.41 17.17 -5.29
N THR A 28 6.17 16.15 -6.12
CA THR A 28 6.07 14.76 -5.66
C THR A 28 7.39 14.22 -5.11
N THR A 29 8.53 14.65 -5.67
CA THR A 29 9.85 14.27 -5.14
C THR A 29 10.07 14.84 -3.73
N LYS A 30 9.65 16.08 -3.47
CA LYS A 30 9.78 16.67 -2.13
C LYS A 30 8.84 16.02 -1.11
N LEU A 31 7.63 15.64 -1.53
CA LEU A 31 6.73 14.83 -0.70
C LEU A 31 7.34 13.48 -0.37
N LEU A 32 7.96 12.83 -1.37
CA LEU A 32 8.67 11.57 -1.19
C LEU A 32 9.82 11.71 -0.18
N GLU A 33 10.65 12.74 -0.32
CA GLU A 33 11.75 13.02 0.61
C GLU A 33 11.23 13.21 2.05
N GLY A 34 10.14 13.96 2.23
CA GLY A 34 9.50 14.16 3.54
C GLY A 34 8.96 12.85 4.13
N CYS A 35 8.35 12.02 3.29
CA CYS A 35 7.87 10.70 3.66
C CYS A 35 9.03 9.79 4.10
N GLN A 36 10.13 9.77 3.34
CA GLN A 36 11.32 8.98 3.64
C GLN A 36 12.02 9.45 4.93
N ASP A 37 12.17 10.77 5.14
CA ASP A 37 12.76 11.29 6.37
C ASP A 37 11.94 10.90 7.61
N CYS A 38 10.61 11.00 7.50
CA CYS A 38 9.70 10.58 8.57
C CYS A 38 9.83 9.09 8.88
N LEU A 39 9.69 8.22 7.87
CA LEU A 39 9.78 6.77 8.03
C LEU A 39 11.14 6.37 8.64
N LYS A 40 12.23 6.94 8.13
CA LYS A 40 13.59 6.67 8.60
C LYS A 40 13.77 7.05 10.08
N ARG A 41 13.29 8.22 10.49
CA ARG A 41 13.38 8.67 11.89
C ARG A 41 12.53 7.85 12.86
N HIS A 42 11.53 7.14 12.34
CA HIS A 42 10.72 6.19 13.11
C HIS A 42 11.22 4.74 12.98
N GLY A 43 12.45 4.52 12.49
CA GLY A 43 13.11 3.21 12.48
C GLY A 43 12.73 2.30 11.30
N VAL A 44 12.00 2.80 10.31
CA VAL A 44 11.70 2.05 9.08
C VAL A 44 12.87 2.14 8.12
N ASP A 45 13.34 1.01 7.61
CA ASP A 45 14.34 0.96 6.54
C ASP A 45 13.75 1.41 5.21
N VAL A 46 14.05 2.66 4.83
CA VAL A 46 13.61 3.29 3.58
C VAL A 46 14.50 2.95 2.38
N ASN A 47 15.54 2.13 2.54
CA ASN A 47 16.43 1.75 1.45
C ASN A 47 15.64 1.00 0.34
N PRO A 48 15.74 1.39 -0.95
CA PRO A 48 15.11 0.67 -2.05
C PRO A 48 15.53 -0.80 -2.19
N GLN A 49 16.70 -1.17 -1.68
CA GLN A 49 17.15 -2.57 -1.61
C GLN A 49 16.78 -3.26 -0.29
N GLY A 50 16.14 -2.54 0.62
CA GLY A 50 15.62 -3.05 1.89
C GLY A 50 14.36 -3.91 1.70
N SER A 51 13.71 -4.24 2.81
CA SER A 51 12.53 -5.14 2.80
C SER A 51 11.25 -4.51 3.37
N GLN A 52 11.34 -3.29 3.90
CA GLN A 52 10.23 -2.64 4.58
C GLN A 52 9.46 -1.65 3.71
N VAL A 53 10.07 -1.09 2.67
CA VAL A 53 9.43 -0.06 1.84
C VAL A 53 9.61 -0.37 0.36
N ASP A 54 8.50 -0.61 -0.33
CA ASP A 54 8.48 -0.74 -1.78
C ASP A 54 8.07 0.59 -2.44
N TYR A 55 8.77 0.99 -3.51
CA TYR A 55 8.50 2.22 -4.25
C TYR A 55 7.96 1.89 -5.64
N VAL A 56 6.71 2.29 -5.92
CA VAL A 56 6.02 1.99 -7.17
C VAL A 56 5.68 3.29 -7.90
N TRP A 57 6.34 3.52 -9.03
CA TRP A 57 6.18 4.73 -9.82
C TRP A 57 5.13 4.57 -10.91
N VAL A 58 4.19 5.51 -10.95
CA VAL A 58 3.12 5.58 -11.95
C VAL A 58 3.21 6.88 -12.75
N PRO A 59 2.70 6.95 -13.99
CA PRO A 59 2.85 8.13 -14.84
C PRO A 59 2.20 9.38 -14.23
N GLY A 60 0.97 9.29 -13.72
CA GLY A 60 0.27 10.40 -13.10
C GLY A 60 -0.57 9.98 -11.88
N SER A 61 -1.25 10.96 -11.27
CA SER A 61 -2.08 10.70 -10.09
C SER A 61 -3.31 9.84 -10.40
N PHE A 62 -3.76 9.81 -11.66
CA PHE A 62 -4.94 9.05 -12.06
C PHE A 62 -4.73 7.52 -11.98
N GLU A 63 -3.50 7.06 -12.15
CA GLU A 63 -3.13 5.65 -12.04
C GLU A 63 -2.83 5.21 -10.59
N VAL A 64 -2.68 6.15 -9.67
CA VAL A 64 -2.36 5.86 -8.26
C VAL A 64 -3.39 4.92 -7.60
N PRO A 65 -4.72 5.15 -7.72
CA PRO A 65 -5.72 4.30 -7.10
C PRO A 65 -5.66 2.83 -7.53
N VAL A 66 -5.48 2.55 -8.82
CA VAL A 66 -5.49 1.17 -9.33
C VAL A 66 -4.27 0.39 -8.83
N VAL A 67 -3.11 1.04 -8.80
CA VAL A 67 -1.87 0.43 -8.27
C VAL A 67 -1.96 0.25 -6.75
N ALA A 68 -2.46 1.26 -6.02
CA ALA A 68 -2.68 1.15 -4.58
C ALA A 68 -3.61 -0.01 -4.23
N ARG A 69 -4.71 -0.18 -4.97
CA ARG A 69 -5.62 -1.33 -4.81
C ARG A 69 -4.92 -2.65 -5.07
N GLN A 70 -4.12 -2.76 -6.13
CA GLN A 70 -3.40 -3.98 -6.46
C GLN A 70 -2.41 -4.38 -5.35
N LEU A 71 -1.68 -3.41 -4.81
CA LEU A 71 -0.76 -3.63 -3.69
C LEU A 71 -1.53 -4.02 -2.42
N ALA A 72 -2.65 -3.37 -2.15
CA ALA A 72 -3.48 -3.67 -0.98
C ALA A 72 -4.06 -5.09 -1.01
N LEU A 73 -4.52 -5.55 -2.17
CA LEU A 73 -5.02 -6.92 -2.37
C LEU A 73 -3.96 -8.01 -2.15
N SER A 74 -2.68 -7.67 -2.26
CA SER A 74 -1.61 -8.63 -1.96
C SER A 74 -1.52 -8.94 -0.45
N HIS A 75 -2.08 -8.09 0.41
CA HIS A 75 -1.98 -8.16 1.87
C HIS A 75 -0.54 -8.24 2.42
N ARG A 76 0.45 -7.85 1.61
CA ARG A 76 1.88 -7.83 2.00
C ARG A 76 2.29 -6.57 2.75
N TYR A 77 1.43 -5.56 2.76
CA TYR A 77 1.71 -4.24 3.32
C TYR A 77 0.75 -3.94 4.47
N ASP A 78 1.25 -3.30 5.50
CA ASP A 78 0.48 -2.82 6.65
C ASP A 78 -0.19 -1.47 6.36
N ALA A 79 0.43 -0.64 5.53
CA ALA A 79 -0.16 0.59 5.00
C ALA A 79 0.45 0.97 3.64
N ILE A 80 -0.31 1.69 2.83
CA ILE A 80 0.10 2.18 1.51
C ILE A 80 0.01 3.69 1.51
N ILE A 81 1.03 4.37 0.98
CA ILE A 81 1.11 5.82 0.92
C ILE A 81 1.02 6.23 -0.55
N CYS A 82 -0.05 6.92 -0.92
CA CYS A 82 -0.26 7.42 -2.27
C CYS A 82 0.29 8.84 -2.38
N LEU A 83 1.31 9.09 -3.19
CA LEU A 83 1.91 10.40 -3.39
C LEU A 83 1.61 10.94 -4.80
N GLY A 84 1.15 12.18 -4.87
CA GLY A 84 0.86 12.84 -6.14
C GLY A 84 0.59 14.32 -5.99
N ALA A 85 0.47 15.02 -7.11
CA ALA A 85 0.04 16.41 -7.13
C ALA A 85 -0.79 16.68 -8.39
N VAL A 86 -1.99 17.22 -8.18
CA VAL A 86 -2.92 17.70 -9.20
C VAL A 86 -3.05 19.20 -8.98
N ILE A 87 -2.62 19.99 -9.95
CA ILE A 87 -2.60 21.45 -9.88
C ILE A 87 -3.61 21.99 -10.90
N ARG A 88 -4.46 22.92 -10.49
CA ARG A 88 -5.53 23.46 -11.34
C ARG A 88 -4.95 24.11 -12.60
N GLY A 89 -5.44 23.67 -13.75
CA GLY A 89 -5.15 24.26 -15.05
C GLY A 89 -6.29 25.14 -15.54
N GLN A 90 -6.36 25.35 -16.86
CA GLN A 90 -7.39 26.18 -17.49
C GLN A 90 -8.69 25.43 -17.79
N THR A 91 -8.70 24.10 -17.64
CA THR A 91 -9.84 23.24 -18.01
C THR A 91 -10.41 22.53 -16.78
N PRO A 92 -11.66 22.03 -16.86
CA PRO A 92 -12.27 21.23 -15.79
C PRO A 92 -11.55 19.92 -15.47
N HIS A 93 -10.51 19.54 -16.23
CA HIS A 93 -9.72 18.31 -16.04
C HIS A 93 -9.25 18.13 -14.60
N PHE A 94 -8.89 19.23 -13.92
CA PHE A 94 -8.51 19.22 -12.52
C PHE A 94 -9.57 18.57 -11.62
N GLU A 95 -10.85 18.93 -11.80
CA GLU A 95 -11.93 18.46 -10.93
C GLU A 95 -12.23 16.98 -11.15
N TYR A 96 -12.22 16.54 -12.41
CA TYR A 96 -12.39 15.13 -12.74
C TYR A 96 -11.25 14.27 -12.18
N VAL A 97 -9.99 14.69 -12.38
CA VAL A 97 -8.84 13.91 -11.90
C VAL A 97 -8.78 13.92 -10.37
N SER A 98 -8.86 15.08 -9.73
CA SER A 98 -8.74 15.16 -8.27
C SER A 98 -9.86 14.40 -7.54
N SER A 99 -11.11 14.52 -8.00
CA SER A 99 -12.26 13.81 -7.45
C SER A 99 -12.11 12.29 -7.59
N GLU A 100 -11.83 11.80 -8.80
CA GLU A 100 -11.77 10.35 -9.05
C GLU A 100 -10.56 9.70 -8.39
N VAL A 101 -9.43 10.40 -8.27
CA VAL A 101 -8.27 9.93 -7.52
C VAL A 101 -8.59 9.80 -6.02
N ALA A 102 -9.24 10.81 -5.42
CA ALA A 102 -9.63 10.76 -4.01
C ALA A 102 -10.62 9.61 -3.74
N LYS A 103 -11.66 9.47 -4.56
CA LYS A 103 -12.63 8.37 -4.45
C LYS A 103 -11.97 7.01 -4.64
N GLY A 104 -11.09 6.89 -5.64
CA GLY A 104 -10.40 5.64 -5.94
C GLY A 104 -9.48 5.19 -4.81
N ILE A 105 -8.72 6.11 -4.20
CA ILE A 105 -7.85 5.81 -3.06
C ILE A 105 -8.68 5.40 -1.84
N ALA A 106 -9.75 6.13 -1.54
CA ALA A 106 -10.66 5.79 -0.44
C ALA A 106 -11.31 4.39 -0.66
N ALA A 107 -11.76 4.12 -1.88
CA ALA A 107 -12.33 2.82 -2.24
C ALA A 107 -11.30 1.68 -2.13
N ALA A 108 -10.04 1.91 -2.54
CA ALA A 108 -8.97 0.93 -2.42
C ALA A 108 -8.74 0.51 -0.97
N GLY A 109 -8.67 1.47 -0.04
CA GLY A 109 -8.54 1.16 1.39
C GLY A 109 -9.77 0.46 1.95
N PHE A 110 -10.96 0.96 1.65
CA PHE A 110 -12.21 0.39 2.15
C PHE A 110 -12.46 -1.05 1.68
N GLN A 111 -12.22 -1.34 0.40
CA GLN A 111 -12.49 -2.66 -0.19
C GLN A 111 -11.49 -3.73 0.25
N THR A 112 -10.27 -3.35 0.58
CA THR A 112 -9.19 -4.31 0.91
C THR A 112 -8.92 -4.43 2.41
N GLY A 113 -9.38 -3.45 3.21
CA GLY A 113 -9.10 -3.39 4.64
C GLY A 113 -7.64 -3.04 4.97
N VAL A 114 -6.82 -2.71 3.98
CA VAL A 114 -5.47 -2.16 4.18
C VAL A 114 -5.56 -0.64 4.18
N PRO A 115 -5.00 0.06 5.18
CA PRO A 115 -4.92 1.52 5.16
C PRO A 115 -4.22 2.05 3.91
N VAL A 116 -4.91 2.93 3.18
CA VAL A 116 -4.33 3.65 2.04
C VAL A 116 -4.41 5.14 2.34
N VAL A 117 -3.25 5.76 2.53
CA VAL A 117 -3.13 7.18 2.86
C VAL A 117 -3.26 8.01 1.59
N PHE A 118 -4.16 9.00 1.63
CA PHE A 118 -4.37 9.97 0.56
C PHE A 118 -3.34 11.10 0.64
N GLY A 119 -2.20 10.93 -0.02
CA GLY A 119 -1.14 11.94 -0.12
C GLY A 119 -1.05 12.63 -1.49
N VAL A 120 -2.20 12.90 -2.11
CA VAL A 120 -2.26 13.62 -3.39
C VAL A 120 -2.65 15.08 -3.15
N LEU A 121 -1.73 16.00 -3.44
CA LEU A 121 -2.01 17.43 -3.32
C LEU A 121 -3.00 17.88 -4.39
N THR A 122 -4.02 18.60 -3.98
CA THR A 122 -5.00 19.23 -4.86
C THR A 122 -4.95 20.73 -4.60
N THR A 123 -4.36 21.48 -5.52
CA THR A 123 -4.03 22.91 -5.29
C THR A 123 -4.35 23.74 -6.52
N ASP A 124 -4.61 25.03 -6.33
CA ASP A 124 -4.91 25.94 -7.43
C ASP A 124 -3.65 26.46 -8.12
N THR A 125 -2.52 26.52 -7.41
CA THR A 125 -1.25 27.02 -7.95
C THR A 125 -0.05 26.15 -7.57
N MET A 126 0.97 26.17 -8.42
CA MET A 126 2.26 25.50 -8.15
C MET A 126 2.90 25.99 -6.84
N GLN A 127 2.76 27.28 -6.52
CA GLN A 127 3.30 27.83 -5.28
C GLN A 127 2.64 27.21 -4.04
N GLN A 128 1.31 27.05 -4.04
CA GLN A 128 0.59 26.38 -2.95
C GLN A 128 1.03 24.91 -2.78
N ALA A 129 1.33 24.23 -3.88
CA ALA A 129 1.84 22.86 -3.86
C ALA A 129 3.24 22.80 -3.22
N LEU A 130 4.14 23.70 -3.61
CA LEU A 130 5.50 23.78 -3.06
C LEU A 130 5.54 24.17 -1.57
N GLU A 131 4.62 25.03 -1.13
CA GLU A 131 4.50 25.40 0.29
C GLU A 131 4.08 24.20 1.17
N ARG A 132 3.32 23.26 0.60
CA ARG A 132 2.86 22.02 1.24
C ARG A 132 3.83 20.84 1.11
N ALA A 133 4.77 20.92 0.18
CA ALA A 133 5.74 19.87 -0.07
C ALA A 133 7.15 20.20 0.46
N GLY A 134 7.36 21.29 1.21
CA GLY A 134 8.69 21.54 1.77
C GLY A 134 8.93 22.85 2.50
N ILE A 135 8.56 24.01 1.95
CA ILE A 135 9.14 25.30 2.42
C ILE A 135 8.69 25.67 3.85
N LYS A 136 7.44 25.39 4.20
CA LYS A 136 6.88 25.69 5.54
C LYS A 136 6.40 24.44 6.25
N SER A 137 5.77 23.55 5.50
CA SER A 137 5.36 22.22 5.95
C SER A 137 5.62 21.23 4.81
N ASN A 138 5.93 19.99 5.17
CA ASN A 138 6.00 18.89 4.22
C ASN A 138 4.93 17.86 4.59
N LEU A 139 3.80 17.90 3.88
CA LEU A 139 2.71 16.95 4.10
C LEU A 139 3.14 15.50 3.84
N GLY A 140 4.22 15.27 3.11
CA GLY A 140 4.84 13.94 2.99
C GLY A 140 5.20 13.33 4.35
N TRP A 141 5.65 14.15 5.30
CA TRP A 141 5.89 13.71 6.67
C TRP A 141 4.59 13.30 7.37
N GLU A 142 3.54 14.11 7.25
CA GLU A 142 2.23 13.82 7.86
C GLU A 142 1.60 12.54 7.27
N TYR A 143 1.78 12.30 5.97
CA TYR A 143 1.32 11.09 5.31
C TYR A 143 2.04 9.84 5.84
N ALA A 144 3.36 9.92 6.04
CA ALA A 144 4.12 8.84 6.65
C ALA A 144 3.71 8.57 8.11
N MET A 145 3.51 9.63 8.90
CA MET A 145 3.00 9.50 10.27
C MET A 145 1.66 8.77 10.31
N SER A 146 0.71 9.22 9.49
CA SER A 146 -0.61 8.59 9.39
C SER A 146 -0.51 7.12 8.98
N ALA A 147 0.41 6.78 8.06
CA ALA A 147 0.63 5.42 7.63
C ALA A 147 1.19 4.53 8.74
N ILE A 148 2.17 5.01 9.51
CA ILE A 148 2.73 4.27 10.65
C ILE A 148 1.65 4.02 11.71
N GLU A 149 0.90 5.06 12.07
CA GLU A 149 -0.15 4.98 13.08
C GLU A 149 -1.27 4.01 12.66
N MET A 150 -1.76 4.13 11.43
CA MET A 150 -2.79 3.23 10.91
C MET A 150 -2.28 1.80 10.74
N GLY A 151 -1.03 1.62 10.28
CA GLY A 151 -0.43 0.30 10.12
C GLY A 151 -0.31 -0.45 11.45
N THR A 152 0.17 0.22 12.50
CA THR A 152 0.25 -0.36 13.84
C THR A 152 -1.12 -0.63 14.43
N LEU A 153 -2.07 0.31 14.33
CA LEU A 153 -3.43 0.15 14.81
C LEU A 153 -4.13 -1.05 14.15
N MET A 154 -4.07 -1.16 12.82
CA MET A 154 -4.71 -2.26 12.09
C MET A 154 -4.10 -3.62 12.42
N ARG A 155 -2.82 -3.65 12.77
CA ARG A 155 -2.15 -4.86 13.24
C ARG A 155 -2.59 -5.24 14.66
N GLN A 156 -2.69 -4.27 15.57
CA GLN A 156 -3.23 -4.49 16.91
C GLN A 156 -4.67 -5.02 16.85
N LEU A 157 -5.52 -4.42 16.01
CA LEU A 157 -6.91 -4.86 15.81
C LEU A 157 -6.98 -6.29 15.26
N ARG A 158 -6.18 -6.63 14.23
CA ARG A 158 -6.12 -8.02 13.72
C ARG A 158 -5.70 -9.02 14.78
N THR A 159 -4.69 -8.69 15.57
CA THR A 159 -4.16 -9.59 16.61
C THR A 159 -5.17 -9.78 17.74
N SER A 160 -5.76 -8.69 18.21
CA SER A 160 -6.73 -8.73 19.32
C SER A 160 -8.02 -9.45 18.92
N LEU A 161 -8.57 -9.16 17.73
CA LEU A 161 -9.80 -9.79 17.25
C LEU A 161 -9.56 -11.25 16.82
N GLY A 162 -8.39 -11.58 16.27
CA GLY A 162 -8.02 -12.94 15.90
C GLY A 162 -7.86 -13.88 17.11
N ASN A 163 -7.32 -13.37 18.21
CA ASN A 163 -7.13 -14.15 19.44
C ASN A 163 -8.44 -14.42 20.21
N GLN A 164 -9.52 -13.67 19.94
CA GLN A 164 -10.84 -13.93 20.55
C GLN A 164 -11.56 -15.14 19.92
N ALA A 165 -11.28 -15.44 18.64
CA ALA A 165 -11.90 -16.58 17.96
C ALA A 165 -11.40 -17.93 18.47
N THR A 166 -10.16 -18.01 18.95
CA THR A 166 -9.55 -19.26 19.45
C THR A 166 -9.86 -19.56 20.91
N HIS A 167 -10.26 -18.55 21.71
CA HIS A 167 -10.59 -18.74 23.12
C HIS A 167 -12.06 -19.15 23.37
N ASN A 168 -12.96 -18.90 22.42
CA ASN A 168 -14.39 -19.18 22.62
C ASN A 168 -14.82 -20.64 22.37
N ASP A 169 -13.95 -21.48 21.79
CA ASP A 169 -14.25 -22.89 21.48
C ASP A 169 -13.87 -23.89 22.61
N SER A 170 -13.34 -23.41 23.74
CA SER A 170 -12.89 -24.29 24.85
C SER A 170 -13.85 -24.40 26.03
N SER A 171 -15.09 -23.93 25.91
CA SER A 171 -16.11 -24.01 26.99
C SER A 171 -17.41 -24.70 26.60
N GLY A 172 -17.36 -25.73 25.74
CA GLY A 172 -18.55 -26.54 25.50
C GLY A 172 -18.48 -27.58 24.38
N VAL A 173 -17.51 -28.51 24.38
CA VAL A 173 -17.67 -29.77 23.63
C VAL A 173 -17.20 -30.94 24.49
N SER A 174 -18.15 -31.49 25.26
CA SER A 174 -18.07 -32.84 25.78
C SER A 174 -18.02 -33.84 24.64
N GLN A 175 -17.09 -34.78 24.77
CA GLN A 175 -16.90 -35.99 23.97
C GLN A 175 -18.20 -36.56 23.35
N LEU A 176 -18.19 -36.73 22.02
CA LEU A 176 -18.77 -37.88 21.33
C LEU A 176 -18.11 -38.00 19.96
N GLY A 177 -17.36 -39.08 19.77
CA GLY A 177 -16.65 -39.35 18.53
C GLY A 177 -17.56 -39.90 17.43
N SER A 178 -17.16 -39.67 16.17
CA SER A 178 -17.25 -40.65 15.09
C SER A 178 -16.61 -40.07 13.81
N GLY A 179 -15.57 -40.77 13.34
CA GLY A 179 -15.06 -40.89 11.96
C GLY A 179 -15.23 -39.75 10.95
N TYR A 180 -14.09 -39.25 10.46
CA TYR A 180 -13.97 -38.79 9.07
C TYR A 180 -12.94 -39.67 8.34
N PRO A 181 -13.29 -40.23 7.16
CA PRO A 181 -12.36 -40.98 6.34
C PRO A 181 -11.40 -40.01 5.63
N GLY A 182 -10.15 -40.43 5.48
CA GLY A 182 -9.11 -39.66 4.81
C GLY A 182 -9.45 -39.37 3.35
N ASN A 183 -9.06 -38.18 2.91
CA ASN A 183 -8.90 -37.90 1.48
C ASN A 183 -7.50 -37.35 1.25
N SER A 184 -6.56 -38.28 1.08
CA SER A 184 -5.25 -38.03 0.49
C SER A 184 -5.43 -37.81 -1.02
N GLN A 185 -5.49 -36.56 -1.46
CA GLN A 185 -5.22 -36.25 -2.86
C GLN A 185 -3.80 -35.70 -2.99
N SER A 186 -2.92 -36.63 -3.32
CA SER A 186 -1.57 -36.40 -3.83
C SER A 186 -1.63 -35.65 -5.15
N PHE A 187 -0.96 -34.50 -5.24
CA PHE A 187 -0.64 -33.87 -6.53
C PHE A 187 0.44 -34.69 -7.26
N PRO A 188 0.32 -34.92 -8.58
CA PRO A 188 1.35 -35.62 -9.35
C PRO A 188 2.57 -34.70 -9.59
N PRO A 189 3.81 -35.23 -9.51
CA PRO A 189 5.01 -34.49 -9.85
C PRO A 189 5.36 -34.73 -11.32
N SER A 190 5.12 -33.76 -12.20
CA SER A 190 5.73 -33.77 -13.53
C SER A 190 5.87 -32.36 -14.12
N LEU A 191 7.13 -31.92 -14.16
CA LEU A 191 7.81 -31.12 -15.20
C LEU A 191 8.76 -30.09 -14.56
N LYS A 192 9.90 -30.62 -14.10
CA LYS A 192 11.15 -29.86 -14.05
C LYS A 192 11.69 -29.72 -15.48
N SER A 193 12.34 -28.57 -15.70
CA SER A 193 13.23 -28.18 -16.80
C SER A 193 12.64 -28.03 -18.20
N ALA A 194 12.34 -26.79 -18.57
CA ALA A 194 12.56 -26.32 -19.94
C ALA A 194 13.63 -25.21 -19.87
N ASN A 195 14.73 -25.45 -20.59
CA ASN A 195 15.86 -24.54 -20.72
C ASN A 195 15.44 -23.25 -21.45
N LEU A 196 15.93 -22.12 -20.95
CA LEU A 196 15.96 -20.83 -21.66
C LEU A 196 16.97 -20.96 -22.81
N GLY A 197 16.51 -21.37 -24.00
CA GLY A 197 17.38 -21.55 -25.17
C GLY A 197 16.68 -21.43 -26.52
N ASP A 198 15.40 -21.79 -26.63
CA ASP A 198 14.76 -22.03 -27.95
C ASP A 198 13.55 -21.15 -28.27
N LEU A 199 13.56 -19.86 -27.88
CA LEU A 199 12.50 -18.89 -28.27
C LEU A 199 13.00 -17.73 -29.13
N ALA A 200 14.13 -17.90 -29.82
CA ALA A 200 14.64 -16.91 -30.77
C ALA A 200 14.96 -17.59 -32.12
N LYS A 201 13.92 -17.90 -32.88
CA LYS A 201 13.87 -18.03 -34.35
C LYS A 201 12.51 -18.59 -34.74
N GLU A 202 11.68 -17.74 -35.36
CA GLU A 202 10.62 -18.06 -36.35
C GLU A 202 9.47 -17.06 -36.26
N SER A 203 9.62 -15.94 -36.96
CA SER A 203 8.55 -15.29 -37.75
C SER A 203 9.10 -14.04 -38.45
N GLU A 204 10.17 -14.21 -39.22
CA GLU A 204 10.29 -13.47 -40.49
C GLU A 204 9.52 -14.29 -41.53
N GLY A 205 8.49 -13.70 -42.14
CA GLY A 205 7.82 -14.31 -43.29
C GLY A 205 6.30 -14.23 -43.30
N MET A 206 5.74 -13.02 -43.39
CA MET A 206 4.47 -12.81 -44.09
C MET A 206 4.45 -11.35 -44.57
N GLY A 207 4.45 -11.20 -45.89
CA GLY A 207 4.49 -9.91 -46.59
C GLY A 207 3.17 -9.17 -46.63
#